data_AF-A0A2E7HRE8-F1
#
_entry.id   AF-A0A2E7HRE8-F1
#
_cell.length_a   1.000
_cell.length_b   1.000
_cell.length_c   1.000
_cell.angle_alpha   90.00
_cell.angle_beta   90.00
_cell.angle_gamma   90.00
#
_symmetry.space_group_name_H-M   'P 1'
#
loop_
_entity.id
_entity.type
_entity.pdbx_description
1 polymer ?
#
loop_
_entity_poly.entity_id
_entity_poly.type
_entity_poly.pdbx_seq_one_letter_code
_entity_poly.pdbx_strand_id
1 'polypeptide(L)' 'LGLSGDPRKNRYEILRKAEINLLEEFYEREIQTRAKLLSIVGDSAKIDLDKLSEFGPVKKVSAEKLFTR' A
#
# COMPACT_ATOMS: atom_id res chain seq x y z
N LEU A 1 -5.55 -19.85 -3.95
CA LEU A 1 -4.76 -19.58 -2.72
C LEU A 1 -3.74 -20.67 -2.39
N GLY A 2 -3.81 -21.88 -2.98
CA GLY A 2 -2.81 -22.93 -2.71
C GLY A 2 -2.79 -23.43 -1.26
N LEU A 3 -3.90 -23.25 -0.51
CA LEU A 3 -3.97 -23.59 0.90
C LEU A 3 -4.47 -25.02 1.06
N SER A 4 -3.75 -25.80 1.87
CA SER A 4 -4.16 -27.10 2.37
C SER A 4 -5.07 -26.92 3.59
N GLY A 5 -6.31 -27.38 3.49
CA GLY A 5 -7.29 -27.34 4.59
C GLY A 5 -7.89 -25.96 4.85
N ASP A 6 -8.67 -25.88 5.94
CA ASP A 6 -9.36 -24.64 6.33
C ASP A 6 -8.44 -23.70 7.13
N PRO A 7 -8.07 -22.53 6.58
CA PRO A 7 -7.17 -21.59 7.24
C PRO A 7 -7.83 -20.85 8.41
N ARG A 8 -9.17 -20.91 8.56
CA ARG A 8 -9.91 -20.13 9.58
C ARG A 8 -9.53 -20.54 10.99
N LYS A 9 -9.42 -21.85 11.26
CA LYS A 9 -9.07 -22.36 12.59
C LYS A 9 -7.69 -21.88 13.03
N ASN A 10 -6.71 -21.93 12.13
CA ASN A 10 -5.36 -21.45 12.41
C ASN A 10 -5.34 -19.92 12.62
N ARG A 11 -6.01 -19.16 11.76
CA ARG A 11 -6.12 -17.70 11.91
C ARG A 11 -6.76 -17.31 13.24
N TYR A 12 -7.80 -18.01 13.67
CA TYR A 12 -8.45 -17.74 14.95
C TYR A 12 -7.49 -17.90 16.13
N GLU A 13 -6.74 -19.00 16.21
CA GLU A 13 -5.78 -19.20 17.31
C GLU A 13 -4.63 -18.19 17.30
N ILE A 14 -4.17 -17.76 16.12
CA ILE A 14 -3.14 -16.72 15.98
C ILE A 14 -3.68 -15.38 16.49
N LEU A 15 -4.86 -14.97 16.03
CA LEU A 15 -5.47 -13.68 16.41
C LEU A 15 -5.84 -13.64 17.88
N ARG A 16 -6.32 -14.74 18.47
CA ARG A 16 -6.68 -14.82 19.89
C ARG A 16 -5.49 -14.59 20.82
N LYS A 17 -4.28 -14.90 20.37
CA LYS A 17 -3.02 -14.74 21.13
C LYS A 17 -2.23 -13.50 20.71
N ALA A 18 -2.74 -12.71 19.77
CA ALA A 18 -2.06 -11.53 19.28
C ALA A 18 -2.13 -10.41 20.33
N GLU A 19 -0.97 -9.84 20.63
CA GLU A 19 -0.82 -8.67 21.49
C GLU A 19 -0.61 -7.41 20.66
N ILE A 20 -0.79 -6.23 21.25
CA ILE A 20 -0.59 -4.95 20.54
C ILE A 20 0.82 -4.82 19.94
N ASN A 21 1.84 -5.38 20.60
CA ASN A 21 3.22 -5.39 20.12
C ASN A 21 3.36 -6.08 18.76
N LEU A 22 2.51 -7.07 18.45
CA LEU A 22 2.53 -7.74 17.14
C LEU A 22 2.16 -6.76 16.01
N LEU A 23 1.30 -5.79 16.28
CA LEU A 23 0.92 -4.76 15.31
C LEU A 23 2.07 -3.78 15.06
N GLU A 24 2.77 -3.39 16.13
CA GLU A 24 3.95 -2.52 16.06
C GLU A 24 5.06 -3.19 15.24
N GLU A 25 5.42 -4.43 15.59
CA GLU A 25 6.43 -5.22 14.84
C GLU A 25 6.05 -5.38 13.35
N PHE A 26 4.77 -5.61 13.06
CA PHE A 26 4.28 -5.69 11.69
C PHE A 26 4.45 -4.36 10.96
N TYR A 27 4.12 -3.24 11.60
CA TYR A 27 4.28 -1.92 11.01
C TYR A 27 5.75 -1.62 10.70
N GLU A 28 6.64 -1.82 11.67
CA GLU A 28 8.07 -1.58 11.52
C GLU A 28 8.67 -2.41 10.40
N ARG A 29 8.37 -3.72 10.37
CA ARG A 29 8.95 -4.64 9.40
C ARG A 29 8.36 -4.50 8.01
N GLU A 30 7.03 -4.43 7.90
CA GLU A 30 6.33 -4.58 6.62
C GLU A 30 5.86 -3.27 6.00
N ILE A 31 5.66 -2.21 6.79
CA ILE A 31 5.06 -0.95 6.31
C ILE A 31 6.07 0.20 6.30
N GLN A 32 6.88 0.34 7.35
CA GLN A 32 7.77 1.48 7.53
C GLN A 32 8.97 1.43 6.58
N THR A 33 9.56 0.25 6.39
CA THR A 33 10.74 0.04 5.53
C THR A 33 10.44 0.10 4.04
N ARG A 34 9.17 -0.06 3.64
CA ARG A 34 8.78 -0.13 2.23
C ARG A 34 8.47 1.25 1.68
N ALA A 35 9.04 1.55 0.51
CA ALA A 35 8.70 2.75 -0.24
C ALA A 35 7.19 2.78 -0.54
N LYS A 36 6.56 3.94 -0.30
CA LYS A 36 5.13 4.12 -0.51
C LYS A 36 4.89 4.67 -1.91
N LEU A 37 3.98 4.05 -2.66
CA LEU A 37 3.50 4.57 -3.92
C LEU A 37 2.20 5.34 -3.69
N LEU A 38 2.20 6.63 -3.99
CA LEU A 38 1.01 7.48 -3.94
C LEU A 38 0.48 7.68 -5.35
N SER A 39 -0.75 7.23 -5.58
CA SER A 39 -1.46 7.41 -6.86
C SER A 39 -2.51 8.51 -6.69
N ILE A 40 -2.28 9.64 -7.33
CA ILE A 40 -3.17 10.80 -7.29
C ILE A 40 -3.89 10.91 -8.64
N VAL A 41 -5.21 10.91 -8.63
CA VAL A 41 -6.06 11.01 -9.82
C VAL A 41 -6.88 12.29 -9.73
N GLY A 42 -6.79 13.12 -10.75
CA GLY A 42 -7.52 14.37 -10.81
C GLY A 42 -7.08 15.25 -11.98
N ASP A 43 -7.68 16.44 -12.06
CA ASP A 43 -7.30 17.46 -13.02
C ASP A 43 -5.88 17.97 -12.70
N SER A 44 -4.92 17.68 -13.58
CA SER A 44 -3.52 18.04 -13.36
C SER A 44 -3.29 19.54 -13.28
N ALA A 45 -4.20 20.39 -13.80
CA ALA A 45 -4.09 21.84 -13.66
C ALA A 45 -4.37 22.33 -12.23
N LYS A 46 -5.02 21.50 -11.40
CA LYS A 46 -5.33 21.79 -10.00
C LYS A 46 -4.36 21.13 -9.01
N ILE A 47 -3.36 20.41 -9.52
CA ILE A 47 -2.37 19.69 -8.73
C ILE A 47 -1.03 20.39 -8.88
N ASP A 48 -0.47 20.83 -7.76
CA ASP A 48 0.86 21.40 -7.72
C ASP A 48 1.91 20.27 -7.77
N LEU A 49 2.42 20.00 -8.97
CA LEU A 49 3.41 18.95 -9.21
C LEU A 49 4.80 19.30 -8.67
N ASP A 50 5.10 20.60 -8.58
CA ASP A 50 6.39 21.07 -8.06
C ASP A 50 6.45 20.81 -6.55
N LYS A 51 5.35 21.09 -5.84
CA LYS A 51 5.21 20.71 -4.42
C LYS A 51 5.26 19.21 -4.18
N LEU A 52 4.67 18.40 -5.05
CA LEU A 52 4.75 16.94 -4.92
C LEU A 52 6.19 16.42 -5.10
N SER A 53 6.99 17.10 -5.92
CA SER A 53 8.38 16.71 -6.17
C SER A 53 9.29 16.89 -4.94
N GLU A 54 8.88 17.73 -3.97
CA GLU A 54 9.56 17.87 -2.67
C GLU A 54 9.46 16.57 -1.82
N PHE A 55 8.43 15.75 -2.04
CA PHE A 55 8.19 14.51 -1.28
C PHE A 55 8.73 13.25 -1.96
N GLY A 56 9.08 13.31 -3.24
CA GLY A 56 9.60 12.18 -3.99
C GLY A 56 9.44 12.32 -5.51
N PRO A 57 9.91 11.33 -6.28
CA PRO A 57 9.84 11.37 -7.73
C PRO A 57 8.38 11.32 -8.23
N VAL A 58 8.00 12.31 -9.03
CA VAL A 58 6.65 12.41 -9.61
C VAL A 58 6.65 11.86 -11.04
N LYS A 59 5.77 10.89 -11.30
CA LYS A 59 5.52 10.36 -12.65
C LYS A 59 4.12 10.75 -13.11
N LYS A 60 4.03 11.62 -14.12
CA LYS A 60 2.76 11.96 -14.77
C LYS A 60 2.38 10.88 -15.77
N VAL A 61 1.15 10.37 -15.66
CA VAL A 61 0.57 9.41 -16.60
C VAL A 61 -0.78 9.95 -17.07
N SER A 62 -1.03 9.93 -18.38
CA SER A 62 -2.34 10.30 -18.93
C SER A 62 -3.25 9.08 -19.02
N ALA A 63 -4.56 9.31 -19.03
CA ALA A 63 -5.54 8.22 -19.14
C ALA A 63 -5.34 7.41 -20.43
N GLU A 64 -4.99 8.05 -21.55
CA GLU A 64 -4.76 7.33 -22.81
C GLU A 64 -3.61 6.32 -22.73
N LYS A 65 -2.60 6.58 -21.88
CA LYS A 65 -1.47 5.66 -21.66
C LYS A 65 -1.78 4.53 -20.68
N LEU A 66 -2.81 4.68 -19.86
CA LEU A 66 -3.25 3.65 -18.89
C LEU A 66 -4.18 2.64 -19.54
N PHE A 67 -4.94 3.06 -20.54
CA PHE A 67 -5.91 2.22 -21.25
C PHE A 67 -5.44 1.97 -22.68
N THR A 68 -4.43 1.13 -22.86
CA THR A 68 -4.13 0.52 -24.17
C THR A 68 -5.21 -0.51 -24.47
N ARG A 69 -6.23 -0.11 -25.23
CA ARG A 69 -7.13 -1.01 -25.96
C ARG A 69 -6.82 -0.94 -27.44
#